data_AF-A0A817PGE6-F1
#
_entry.id   AF-A0A817PGE6-F1
#
_cell.length_a   1.000
_cell.length_b   1.000
_cell.length_c   1.000
_cell.angle_alpha   90.00
_cell.angle_beta   90.00
_cell.angle_gamma   90.00
#
_symmetry.space_group_name_H-M   'P 1'
#
loop_
_entity.id
_entity.type
_entity.pdbx_description
1 polymer ?
#
loop_
_entity_poly.entity_id
_entity_poly.type
_entity_poly.pdbx_seq_one_letter_code
_entity_poly.pdbx_strand_id
1 'polypeptide(L)'
;MFAGAEVFRLLQEGATPKDIDRATKKFGFPVGSATLFDEVGIDVAAHIARDMQTVFGARLGDSSMPQLFQDLVKNNLCGRKTGQGLYIYQAGVKGGDREINPKFTEIIKNYSKEAKEKTTMENIQWRTGLRFLNEAARCLEEQIITSPTDGDIGAVFGLGFPPMKGGPFRFIDTYGVSNIVDLMNKHRNTYDERFAPTQLLVDMAKDNKKFYS
;
A
#
# COMPACT_ATOMS: atom_id res chain seq x y z
N MET A 1 -4.94 -1.46 3.80
CA MET A 1 -5.89 -0.60 3.05
C MET A 1 -5.24 0.72 2.60
N PHE A 2 -4.75 1.57 3.50
CA PHE A 2 -4.06 2.83 3.13
C PHE A 2 -2.78 2.63 2.30
N ALA A 3 -2.01 1.56 2.58
CA ALA A 3 -0.89 1.15 1.72
C ALA A 3 -1.34 0.78 0.29
N GLY A 4 -2.57 0.29 0.14
CA GLY A 4 -3.18 -0.02 -1.16
C GLY A 4 -3.54 1.24 -1.96
N ALA A 5 -4.05 2.28 -1.29
CA ALA A 5 -4.26 3.59 -1.93
C ALA A 5 -2.92 4.18 -2.43
N GLU A 6 -1.84 3.97 -1.68
CA GLU A 6 -0.50 4.41 -2.10
C GLU A 6 -0.01 3.71 -3.36
N VAL A 7 -0.30 2.41 -3.51
CA VAL A 7 0.05 1.65 -4.72
C VAL A 7 -0.56 2.29 -5.96
N PHE A 8 -1.86 2.59 -5.93
CA PHE A 8 -2.50 3.20 -7.09
C PHE A 8 -2.08 4.63 -7.34
N ARG A 9 -1.75 5.39 -6.30
CA ARG A 9 -1.14 6.69 -6.50
C ARG A 9 0.21 6.59 -7.19
N LEU A 10 1.06 5.63 -6.82
CA LEU A 10 2.32 5.40 -7.51
C LEU A 10 2.09 5.03 -8.99
N LEU A 11 1.03 4.27 -9.31
CA LEU A 11 0.63 3.99 -10.69
C LEU A 11 0.17 5.27 -11.43
N GLN A 12 -0.59 6.15 -10.78
CA GLN A 12 -0.96 7.46 -11.33
C GLN A 12 0.26 8.37 -11.57
N GLU A 13 1.30 8.25 -10.74
CA GLU A 13 2.58 8.96 -10.86
C GLU A 13 3.57 8.28 -11.84
N GLY A 14 3.12 7.28 -12.60
CA GLY A 14 3.88 6.68 -13.69
C GLY A 14 4.66 5.40 -13.34
N ALA A 15 4.51 4.85 -12.13
CA ALA A 15 4.98 3.49 -11.86
C ALA A 15 4.24 2.48 -12.74
N THR A 16 4.93 1.46 -13.24
CA THR A 16 4.24 0.33 -13.88
C THR A 16 3.79 -0.70 -12.83
N PRO A 17 2.77 -1.54 -13.11
CA PRO A 17 2.44 -2.69 -12.26
C PRO A 17 3.64 -3.57 -11.94
N LYS A 18 4.55 -3.75 -12.90
CA LYS A 18 5.80 -4.52 -12.74
C LYS A 18 6.77 -3.85 -11.77
N ASP A 19 6.88 -2.53 -11.78
CA ASP A 19 7.73 -1.79 -10.83
C ASP A 19 7.21 -1.96 -9.39
N ILE A 20 5.89 -1.84 -9.20
CA ILE A 20 5.22 -2.06 -7.91
C ILE A 20 5.46 -3.49 -7.40
N ASP A 21 5.19 -4.49 -8.25
CA ASP A 21 5.34 -5.89 -7.85
C ASP A 21 6.80 -6.24 -7.53
N ARG A 22 7.75 -5.75 -8.32
CA ARG A 22 9.17 -5.94 -8.06
C ARG A 22 9.59 -5.31 -6.73
N ALA A 23 9.17 -4.06 -6.48
CA ALA A 23 9.51 -3.34 -5.26
C ALA A 23 8.93 -4.00 -4.01
N THR A 24 7.65 -4.37 -4.05
CA THR A 24 6.93 -4.98 -2.91
C THR A 24 7.41 -6.41 -2.63
N LYS A 25 7.67 -7.22 -3.66
CA LYS A 25 8.32 -8.53 -3.49
C LYS A 25 9.75 -8.41 -2.95
N LYS A 26 10.52 -7.44 -3.43
CA LYS A 26 11.89 -7.20 -2.91
C LYS A 26 11.88 -6.71 -1.47
N PHE A 27 10.82 -6.01 -1.05
CA PHE A 27 10.59 -5.69 0.36
C PHE A 27 10.27 -6.95 1.19
N GLY A 28 9.80 -8.02 0.56
CA GLY A 28 9.60 -9.33 1.19
C GLY A 28 8.15 -9.77 1.25
N PHE A 29 7.22 -9.06 0.60
CA PHE A 29 5.84 -9.52 0.49
C PHE A 29 5.78 -10.78 -0.41
N PRO A 30 4.96 -11.78 -0.07
CA PRO A 30 4.87 -13.03 -0.84
C PRO A 30 4.26 -12.80 -2.23
N VAL A 31 3.34 -11.84 -2.33
CA VAL A 31 2.65 -11.45 -3.56
C VAL A 31 2.94 -9.98 -3.81
N GLY A 32 3.19 -9.61 -5.07
CA GLY A 32 3.38 -8.21 -5.43
C GLY A 32 2.06 -7.47 -5.34
N SER A 33 2.07 -6.21 -4.90
CA SER A 33 0.81 -5.50 -4.60
C SER A 33 -0.09 -5.28 -5.81
N ALA A 34 0.46 -5.05 -7.02
CA ALA A 34 -0.36 -4.91 -8.22
C ALA A 34 -1.00 -6.25 -8.61
N THR A 35 -0.24 -7.34 -8.53
CA THR A 35 -0.78 -8.70 -8.69
C THR A 35 -1.87 -8.97 -7.64
N LEU A 36 -1.65 -8.60 -6.37
CA LEU A 36 -2.61 -8.85 -5.29
C LEU A 36 -3.97 -8.19 -5.57
N PHE A 37 -3.99 -6.96 -6.10
CA PHE A 37 -5.24 -6.29 -6.46
C PHE A 37 -6.02 -7.02 -7.56
N ASP A 38 -5.33 -7.60 -8.54
CA ASP A 38 -5.99 -8.41 -9.56
C ASP A 38 -6.49 -9.75 -9.03
N GLU A 39 -5.78 -10.38 -8.08
CA GLU A 39 -6.18 -11.65 -7.47
C GLU A 39 -7.40 -11.48 -6.55
N VAL A 40 -7.44 -10.38 -5.76
CA VAL A 40 -8.59 -10.04 -4.90
C VAL A 40 -9.79 -9.58 -5.73
N GLY A 41 -9.52 -8.78 -6.77
CA GLY A 41 -10.54 -8.19 -7.63
C GLY A 41 -10.63 -6.67 -7.47
N ILE A 42 -10.54 -5.97 -8.60
CA ILE A 42 -10.57 -4.49 -8.63
C ILE A 42 -11.94 -3.94 -8.27
N ASP A 43 -13.01 -4.69 -8.53
CA ASP A 43 -14.37 -4.33 -8.12
C ASP A 43 -14.60 -4.41 -6.62
N VAL A 44 -13.97 -5.39 -5.94
CA VAL A 44 -13.94 -5.45 -4.48
C VAL A 44 -13.18 -4.24 -3.92
N ALA A 45 -12.04 -3.90 -4.52
CA ALA A 45 -11.30 -2.69 -4.16
C ALA A 45 -12.12 -1.42 -4.40
N ALA A 46 -12.92 -1.36 -5.47
CA ALA A 46 -13.81 -0.23 -5.77
C ALA A 46 -14.88 -0.02 -4.69
N HIS A 47 -15.50 -1.11 -4.22
CA HIS A 47 -16.47 -1.07 -3.13
C HIS A 47 -15.84 -0.53 -1.85
N ILE A 48 -14.70 -1.11 -1.45
CA ILE A 48 -13.97 -0.69 -0.25
C ILE A 48 -13.53 0.77 -0.35
N ALA A 49 -13.01 1.19 -1.51
CA ALA A 49 -12.56 2.56 -1.71
C ALA A 49 -13.71 3.58 -1.55
N ARG A 50 -14.92 3.25 -2.00
CA ARG A 50 -16.11 4.09 -1.82
C ARG A 50 -16.45 4.24 -0.34
N ASP A 51 -16.58 3.13 0.38
CA ASP A 51 -16.94 3.16 1.80
C ASP A 51 -15.89 3.94 2.61
N MET A 52 -14.62 3.73 2.30
CA MET A 52 -13.52 4.42 2.98
C MET A 52 -13.43 5.90 2.63
N GLN A 53 -13.81 6.31 1.43
CA GLN A 53 -13.87 7.73 1.10
C GLN A 53 -14.90 8.44 1.99
N THR A 54 -16.01 7.78 2.32
CA THR A 54 -17.04 8.37 3.19
C THR A 54 -16.60 8.53 4.65
N VAL A 55 -15.77 7.60 5.15
CA VAL A 55 -15.35 7.58 6.56
C VAL A 55 -13.99 8.26 6.79
N PHE A 56 -13.05 8.11 5.85
CA PHE A 56 -11.64 8.49 6.02
C PHE A 56 -11.07 9.31 4.85
N GLY A 57 -11.92 9.96 4.05
CA GLY A 57 -11.51 10.65 2.81
C GLY A 57 -10.30 11.59 2.95
N ALA A 58 -10.22 12.35 4.04
CA ALA A 58 -9.08 13.24 4.31
C ALA A 58 -7.74 12.46 4.49
N ARG A 59 -7.77 11.29 5.14
CA ARG A 59 -6.59 10.45 5.41
C ARG A 59 -6.14 9.65 4.19
N LEU A 60 -7.06 9.33 3.28
CA LEU A 60 -6.72 8.68 2.01
C LEU A 60 -5.93 9.64 1.10
N GLY A 61 -6.24 10.94 1.18
CA GLY A 61 -5.54 12.00 0.46
C GLY A 61 -5.82 12.01 -1.05
N ASP A 62 -6.78 11.20 -1.52
CA ASP A 62 -7.08 11.01 -2.94
C ASP A 62 -8.57 10.83 -3.26
N SER A 63 -9.25 11.89 -3.67
CA SER A 63 -10.63 11.80 -4.12
C SER A 63 -10.79 11.16 -5.52
N SER A 64 -9.70 11.01 -6.29
CA SER A 64 -9.78 10.43 -7.65
C SER A 64 -9.82 8.90 -7.64
N MET A 65 -9.39 8.28 -6.54
CA MET A 65 -9.26 6.82 -6.42
C MET A 65 -10.57 6.07 -6.66
N PRO A 66 -11.72 6.45 -6.03
CA PRO A 66 -12.99 5.79 -6.28
C PRO A 66 -13.42 5.84 -7.75
N GLN A 67 -13.16 6.95 -8.45
CA GLN A 67 -13.54 7.10 -9.86
C GLN A 67 -12.64 6.24 -10.78
N LEU A 68 -11.33 6.21 -10.54
CA LEU A 68 -10.41 5.33 -11.26
C LEU A 68 -10.86 3.86 -11.13
N PHE A 69 -11.15 3.41 -9.91
CA PHE A 69 -11.63 2.04 -9.71
C PHE A 69 -12.95 1.75 -10.44
N GLN A 70 -13.90 2.69 -10.42
CA GLN A 70 -15.15 2.54 -11.16
C GLN A 70 -14.91 2.43 -12.67
N ASP A 71 -14.00 3.22 -13.24
CA ASP A 71 -13.71 3.17 -14.67
C ASP A 71 -13.03 1.88 -15.09
N LEU A 72 -12.16 1.31 -14.24
CA LEU A 72 -11.58 -0.02 -14.46
C LEU A 72 -12.68 -1.09 -14.47
N VAL A 73 -13.59 -1.07 -13.49
CA VAL A 73 -14.72 -2.02 -13.39
C VAL A 73 -15.67 -1.89 -14.58
N LYS A 74 -16.06 -0.68 -14.96
CA LYS A 74 -16.93 -0.42 -16.13
C LYS A 74 -16.33 -0.97 -17.43
N ASN A 75 -15.00 -1.05 -17.50
CA ASN A 75 -14.29 -1.57 -18.65
C ASN A 75 -14.00 -3.08 -18.58
N ASN A 76 -14.54 -3.79 -17.57
CA ASN A 76 -14.33 -5.21 -17.28
C ASN A 76 -12.89 -5.57 -16.87
N LEU A 77 -12.13 -4.60 -16.33
CA LEU A 77 -10.82 -4.84 -15.71
C LEU A 77 -11.03 -5.16 -14.24
N CYS A 78 -11.52 -6.36 -13.93
CA CYS A 78 -11.76 -6.81 -12.55
C CYS A 78 -10.69 -7.77 -12.02
N GLY A 79 -9.57 -7.92 -12.72
CA GLY A 79 -8.46 -8.78 -12.31
C GLY A 79 -8.59 -10.21 -12.84
N ARG A 80 -8.09 -11.18 -12.08
CA ARG A 80 -7.95 -12.57 -12.51
C ARG A 80 -9.29 -13.21 -12.87
N LYS A 81 -10.36 -12.86 -12.16
CA LYS A 81 -11.70 -13.42 -12.37
C LYS A 81 -12.33 -13.05 -13.72
N THR A 82 -11.95 -11.91 -14.30
CA THR A 82 -12.40 -11.48 -15.64
C THR A 82 -11.34 -11.73 -16.72
N GLY A 83 -10.24 -12.42 -16.36
CA GLY A 83 -9.10 -12.65 -17.25
C GLY A 83 -8.26 -11.40 -17.53
N GLN A 84 -8.58 -10.25 -16.93
CA GLN A 84 -7.89 -8.99 -17.18
C GLN A 84 -8.13 -7.98 -16.05
N GLY A 85 -7.06 -7.30 -15.65
CA GLY A 85 -7.04 -6.21 -14.67
C GLY A 85 -5.87 -5.29 -15.00
N LEU A 86 -4.98 -5.04 -14.03
CA LEU A 86 -3.69 -4.38 -14.27
C LEU A 86 -2.83 -5.22 -15.24
N TYR A 87 -2.96 -6.54 -15.17
CA TYR A 87 -2.35 -7.49 -16.09
C TYR A 87 -3.39 -8.20 -16.98
N ILE A 88 -2.91 -8.82 -18.06
CA ILE A 88 -3.69 -9.78 -18.85
C ILE A 88 -3.44 -11.19 -18.30
N TYR A 89 -4.50 -11.96 -18.07
CA TYR A 89 -4.44 -13.33 -17.55
C TYR A 89 -4.78 -14.32 -18.66
N GLN A 90 -3.74 -14.92 -19.24
CA GLN A 90 -3.84 -15.99 -20.22
C GLN A 90 -3.53 -17.34 -19.58
N ALA A 91 -4.18 -18.40 -20.07
CA ALA A 91 -3.90 -19.76 -19.61
C ALA A 91 -2.42 -20.13 -19.87
N GLY A 92 -1.75 -20.72 -18.87
CA GLY A 92 -0.36 -21.15 -18.98
C GLY A 92 0.70 -20.06 -18.74
N VAL A 93 0.32 -18.78 -18.69
CA VAL A 93 1.26 -17.68 -18.41
C VAL A 93 1.50 -17.54 -16.91
N LYS A 94 2.77 -17.64 -16.48
CA LYS A 94 3.16 -17.49 -15.07
C LYS A 94 3.35 -16.02 -14.70
N GLY A 95 3.32 -15.73 -13.40
CA GLY A 95 3.26 -14.38 -12.84
C GLY A 95 4.24 -13.35 -13.42
N GLY A 96 5.53 -13.70 -13.55
CA GLY A 96 6.56 -12.78 -14.03
C GLY A 96 6.44 -12.41 -15.52
N ASP A 97 5.83 -13.29 -16.30
CA ASP A 97 5.71 -13.17 -17.76
C ASP A 97 4.40 -12.52 -18.18
N ARG A 98 3.52 -12.18 -17.22
CA ARG A 98 2.26 -11.49 -17.51
C ARG A 98 2.51 -10.15 -18.18
N GLU A 99 1.75 -9.89 -19.23
CA GLU A 99 1.75 -8.61 -19.91
C GLU A 99 0.92 -7.59 -19.13
N ILE A 100 1.42 -6.35 -19.07
CA ILE A 100 0.64 -5.23 -18.52
C ILE A 100 -0.51 -4.96 -19.50
N ASN A 101 -1.72 -4.80 -18.99
CA ASN A 101 -2.89 -4.58 -19.83
C ASN A 101 -2.80 -3.18 -20.51
N PRO A 102 -2.78 -3.09 -21.85
CA PRO A 102 -2.78 -1.81 -22.55
C PRO A 102 -4.00 -0.95 -22.21
N LYS A 103 -5.17 -1.56 -22.02
CA LYS A 103 -6.40 -0.87 -21.64
C LYS A 103 -6.32 -0.26 -20.24
N PHE A 104 -5.65 -0.93 -19.30
CA PHE A 104 -5.33 -0.35 -17.99
C PHE A 104 -4.43 0.88 -18.16
N THR A 105 -3.43 0.78 -19.02
CA THR A 105 -2.47 1.86 -19.29
C THR A 105 -3.15 3.08 -19.94
N GLU A 106 -4.14 2.86 -20.79
CA GLU A 106 -4.97 3.94 -21.36
C GLU A 106 -5.84 4.62 -20.30
N ILE A 107 -6.50 3.84 -19.43
CA ILE A 107 -7.36 4.38 -18.38
C ILE A 107 -6.54 5.18 -17.37
N ILE A 108 -5.44 4.62 -16.84
CA ILE A 108 -4.64 5.29 -15.79
C ILE A 108 -4.05 6.62 -16.26
N LYS A 109 -3.79 6.80 -17.57
CA LYS A 109 -3.32 8.08 -18.15
C LYS A 109 -4.29 9.23 -17.92
N ASN A 110 -5.60 8.96 -17.92
CA ASN A 110 -6.62 9.97 -17.61
C ASN A 110 -6.61 10.41 -16.14
N TYR A 111 -5.91 9.66 -15.30
CA TYR A 111 -5.75 9.90 -13.86
C TYR A 111 -4.30 10.21 -13.49
N SER A 112 -3.45 10.54 -14.47
CA SER A 112 -2.03 10.80 -14.23
C SER A 112 -1.83 11.97 -13.28
N LYS A 113 -0.83 11.82 -12.41
CA LYS A 113 -0.40 12.83 -11.46
C LYS A 113 1.07 13.12 -11.67
N GLU A 114 1.46 14.36 -11.38
CA GLU A 114 2.86 14.73 -11.37
C GLU A 114 3.58 14.04 -10.21
N ALA A 115 4.62 13.28 -10.53
CA ALA A 115 5.46 12.65 -9.54
C ALA A 115 6.34 13.72 -8.87
N LYS A 116 6.25 13.86 -7.55
CA LYS A 116 7.07 14.82 -6.79
C LYS A 116 8.55 14.42 -6.71
N GLU A 117 8.81 13.12 -6.78
CA GLU A 117 10.15 12.55 -6.80
C GLU A 117 10.19 11.43 -7.84
N LYS A 118 11.42 10.98 -8.18
CA LYS A 118 11.61 9.83 -9.05
C LYS A 118 11.04 8.57 -8.39
N THR A 119 10.23 7.83 -9.15
CA THR A 119 9.63 6.55 -8.76
C THR A 119 10.68 5.42 -8.74
N THR A 120 11.63 5.48 -7.80
CA THR A 120 12.62 4.43 -7.57
C THR A 120 12.01 3.26 -6.79
N MET A 121 12.67 2.09 -6.84
CA MET A 121 12.25 0.93 -6.04
C MET A 121 12.16 1.26 -4.55
N GLU A 122 13.17 1.96 -4.01
CA GLU A 122 13.19 2.38 -2.61
C GLU A 122 12.04 3.34 -2.29
N ASN A 123 11.77 4.31 -3.16
CA ASN A 123 10.66 5.24 -3.00
C ASN A 123 9.30 4.50 -2.95
N ILE A 124 9.07 3.54 -3.86
CA ILE A 124 7.87 2.69 -3.85
C ILE A 124 7.76 1.92 -2.52
N GLN A 125 8.87 1.30 -2.08
CA GLN A 125 8.91 0.50 -0.85
C GLN A 125 8.58 1.33 0.38
N TRP A 126 9.22 2.48 0.55
CA TRP A 126 8.99 3.31 1.73
C TRP A 126 7.63 3.99 1.71
N ARG A 127 7.15 4.47 0.57
CA ARG A 127 5.80 5.04 0.50
C ARG A 127 4.74 4.01 0.90
N THR A 128 4.79 2.80 0.34
CA THR A 128 3.82 1.75 0.67
C THR A 128 4.01 1.21 2.09
N GLY A 129 5.26 0.97 2.51
CA GLY A 129 5.62 0.47 3.82
C GLY A 129 5.25 1.41 4.95
N LEU A 130 5.63 2.69 4.88
CA LEU A 130 5.32 3.67 5.93
C LEU A 130 3.81 3.84 6.11
N ARG A 131 3.01 3.84 5.03
CA ARG A 131 1.54 3.87 5.13
C ARG A 131 0.98 2.63 5.84
N PHE A 132 1.59 1.46 5.66
CA PHE A 132 1.20 0.25 6.38
C PHE A 132 1.55 0.34 7.87
N LEU A 133 2.81 0.69 8.17
CA LEU A 133 3.32 0.75 9.55
C LEU A 133 2.56 1.79 10.39
N ASN A 134 2.30 2.96 9.82
CA ASN A 134 1.58 4.02 10.52
C ASN A 134 0.13 3.60 10.83
N GLU A 135 -0.52 2.87 9.92
CA GLU A 135 -1.87 2.37 10.16
C GLU A 135 -1.89 1.27 11.23
N ALA A 136 -0.90 0.38 11.23
CA ALA A 136 -0.77 -0.63 12.29
C ALA A 136 -0.61 0.05 13.67
N ALA A 137 0.28 1.04 13.78
CA ALA A 137 0.46 1.81 15.00
C ALA A 137 -0.82 2.56 15.41
N ARG A 138 -1.57 3.10 14.43
CA ARG A 138 -2.85 3.76 14.69
C ARG A 138 -3.92 2.80 15.21
N CYS A 139 -4.03 1.60 14.63
CA CYS A 139 -4.96 0.58 15.14
C CYS A 139 -4.65 0.21 16.60
N LEU A 140 -3.38 0.24 17.01
CA LEU A 140 -3.00 0.03 18.41
C LEU A 140 -3.36 1.25 19.28
N GLU A 141 -3.06 2.46 18.81
CA GLU A 141 -3.40 3.73 19.47
C GLU A 141 -4.91 3.88 19.70
N GLU A 142 -5.72 3.53 18.69
CA GLU A 142 -7.18 3.58 18.72
C GLU A 142 -7.81 2.33 19.38
N GLN A 143 -7.00 1.42 19.95
CA GLN A 143 -7.44 0.19 20.63
C GLN A 143 -8.29 -0.75 19.76
N ILE A 144 -8.12 -0.69 18.44
CA ILE A 144 -8.71 -1.63 17.48
C ILE A 144 -8.05 -3.01 17.59
N ILE A 145 -6.74 -3.02 17.85
CA ILE A 145 -6.00 -4.23 18.23
C ILE A 145 -5.54 -4.12 19.68
N THR A 146 -5.57 -5.26 20.38
CA THR A 146 -5.32 -5.34 21.82
C THR A 146 -3.84 -5.31 22.19
N SER A 147 -2.96 -5.78 21.31
CA SER A 147 -1.52 -5.83 21.56
C SER A 147 -0.69 -5.76 20.27
N PRO A 148 0.60 -5.37 20.35
CA PRO A 148 1.53 -5.46 19.22
C PRO A 148 1.63 -6.88 18.66
N THR A 149 1.57 -7.90 19.53
CA THR A 149 1.63 -9.32 19.14
C THR A 149 0.45 -9.71 18.26
N ASP A 150 -0.77 -9.35 18.65
CA ASP A 150 -1.97 -9.64 17.84
C ASP A 150 -1.90 -8.93 16.48
N GLY A 151 -1.41 -7.69 16.48
CA GLY A 151 -1.18 -6.93 15.27
C GLY A 151 -0.13 -7.55 14.34
N ASP A 152 0.98 -8.04 14.88
CA ASP A 152 2.03 -8.70 14.11
C ASP A 152 1.55 -10.03 13.51
N ILE A 153 0.90 -10.87 14.32
CA ILE A 153 0.33 -12.15 13.87
C ILE A 153 -0.73 -11.89 12.79
N GLY A 154 -1.67 -10.97 13.04
CA GLY A 154 -2.72 -10.63 12.08
C GLY A 154 -2.16 -10.07 10.77
N ALA A 155 -1.14 -9.23 10.83
CA ALA A 155 -0.51 -8.69 9.63
C ALA A 155 0.26 -9.75 8.84
N VAL A 156 0.99 -10.64 9.49
CA VAL A 156 1.78 -11.69 8.82
C VAL A 156 0.86 -12.74 8.18
N PHE A 157 -0.09 -13.30 8.95
CA PHE A 157 -0.94 -14.39 8.47
C PHE A 157 -2.16 -13.92 7.68
N GLY A 158 -2.69 -12.73 7.97
CA GLY A 158 -3.88 -12.19 7.30
C GLY A 158 -3.57 -11.30 6.11
N LEU A 159 -2.58 -10.41 6.24
CA LEU A 159 -2.26 -9.40 5.22
C LEU A 159 -1.01 -9.71 4.42
N GLY A 160 -0.29 -10.79 4.77
CA GLY A 160 0.94 -11.21 4.09
C GLY A 160 2.13 -10.28 4.36
N PHE A 161 2.16 -9.58 5.50
CA PHE A 161 3.33 -8.80 5.90
C PHE A 161 4.57 -9.72 5.95
N PRO A 162 5.75 -9.27 5.48
CA PRO A 162 6.92 -10.14 5.32
C PRO A 162 7.26 -10.92 6.60
N PRO A 163 7.14 -12.27 6.63
CA PRO A 163 7.34 -13.05 7.85
C PRO A 163 8.76 -12.91 8.41
N MET A 164 9.76 -12.77 7.54
CA MET A 164 11.16 -12.55 7.91
C MET A 164 11.41 -11.22 8.64
N LYS A 165 10.44 -10.30 8.62
CA LYS A 165 10.46 -9.03 9.37
C LYS A 165 9.66 -9.11 10.68
N GLY A 166 9.02 -10.24 10.96
CA GLY A 166 8.29 -10.52 12.20
C GLY A 166 6.91 -9.87 12.35
N GLY A 167 6.58 -8.89 11.51
CA GLY A 167 5.34 -8.10 11.60
C GLY A 167 5.64 -6.59 11.63
N PRO A 168 4.63 -5.71 11.45
CA PRO A 168 4.81 -4.27 11.46
C PRO A 168 5.47 -3.74 12.74
N PHE A 169 5.06 -4.19 13.92
CA PHE A 169 5.60 -3.71 15.21
C PHE A 169 7.03 -4.22 15.43
N ARG A 170 7.28 -5.52 15.18
CA ARG A 170 8.63 -6.08 15.24
C ARG A 170 9.57 -5.42 14.24
N PHE A 171 9.06 -5.06 13.06
CA PHE A 171 9.84 -4.35 12.05
C PHE A 171 10.18 -2.93 12.51
N ILE A 172 9.25 -2.20 13.12
CA ILE A 172 9.52 -0.87 13.69
C ILE A 172 10.61 -0.97 14.76
N ASP A 173 10.54 -1.95 15.66
CA ASP A 173 11.56 -2.13 16.71
C ASP A 173 12.94 -2.47 16.16
N THR A 174 12.98 -3.26 15.09
CA THR A 174 14.23 -3.70 14.44
C THR A 174 14.86 -2.57 13.64
N TYR A 175 14.05 -1.76 12.96
CA TYR A 175 14.51 -0.60 12.19
C TYR A 175 14.83 0.60 13.08
N GLY A 176 14.19 0.70 14.25
CA GLY A 176 14.27 1.81 15.19
C GLY A 176 13.11 2.78 14.99
N VAL A 177 12.34 3.02 16.06
CA VAL A 177 11.15 3.89 16.02
C VAL A 177 11.50 5.33 15.61
N SER A 178 12.62 5.87 16.08
CA SER A 178 13.08 7.21 15.69
C SER A 178 13.39 7.29 14.19
N ASN A 179 14.03 6.27 13.62
CA ASN A 179 14.31 6.21 12.18
C ASN A 179 13.02 6.15 11.35
N ILE A 180 12.00 5.41 11.82
CA ILE A 180 10.69 5.35 11.16
C ILE A 180 10.00 6.72 11.20
N VAL A 181 10.01 7.40 12.36
CA VAL A 181 9.43 8.74 12.51
C VAL A 181 10.13 9.76 11.61
N ASP A 182 11.46 9.71 11.52
CA ASP A 182 12.23 10.60 10.64
C ASP A 182 11.89 10.36 9.16
N LEU A 183 11.80 9.09 8.75
CA LEU A 183 11.35 8.73 7.41
C LEU A 183 9.93 9.23 7.14
N MET A 184 8.99 9.05 8.08
CA MET A 184 7.61 9.53 7.97
C MET A 184 7.56 11.06 7.80
N ASN A 185 8.31 11.81 8.62
CA ASN A 185 8.37 13.26 8.52
C ASN A 185 9.00 13.73 7.20
N LYS A 186 10.05 13.05 6.71
CA LYS A 186 10.61 13.33 5.38
C LYS A 186 9.56 13.16 4.29
N HIS A 187 8.81 12.06 4.31
CA HIS A 187 7.76 11.80 3.32
C HIS A 187 6.56 12.75 3.50
N ARG A 188 6.24 13.17 4.72
CA ARG A 188 5.23 14.21 4.99
C ARG A 188 5.60 15.52 4.30
N ASN A 189 6.85 15.96 4.44
CA ASN A 189 7.34 17.21 3.85
C ASN A 189 7.35 17.16 2.31
N THR A 190 7.71 16.01 1.72
CA THR A 190 7.67 15.84 0.26
C THR A 190 6.24 15.74 -0.24
N TYR A 191 5.43 14.85 0.33
CA TYR A 191 4.11 14.48 -0.19
C TYR A 191 3.00 15.28 0.47
N ASP A 192 2.60 14.93 1.69
CA ASP A 192 1.56 15.61 2.49
C ASP A 192 1.33 14.89 3.84
N GLU A 193 0.35 15.39 4.62
CA GLU A 193 -0.09 14.90 5.93
C GLU A 193 -0.42 13.40 6.01
N ARG A 194 -0.68 12.71 4.90
CA ARG A 194 -0.94 11.27 4.90
C ARG A 194 0.24 10.41 5.37
N PHE A 195 1.45 11.00 5.42
CA PHE A 195 2.65 10.38 6.00
C PHE A 195 2.98 10.89 7.40
N ALA A 196 2.16 11.74 8.01
CA ALA A 196 2.39 12.19 9.38
C ALA A 196 2.39 10.98 10.35
N PRO A 197 3.42 10.82 11.19
CA PRO A 197 3.47 9.74 12.17
C PRO A 197 2.33 9.89 13.19
N THR A 198 1.80 8.77 13.68
CA THR A 198 0.86 8.74 14.81
C THR A 198 1.50 9.31 16.08
N GLN A 199 0.66 9.77 17.00
CA GLN A 199 1.14 10.35 18.26
C GLN A 199 1.87 9.29 19.09
N LEU A 200 1.38 8.04 19.09
CA LEU A 200 2.04 6.87 19.65
C LEU A 200 3.49 6.73 19.16
N LEU A 201 3.73 6.75 17.85
CA LEU A 201 5.09 6.62 17.30
C LEU A 201 5.97 7.80 17.69
N VAL A 202 5.43 9.01 17.67
CA VAL A 202 6.16 10.23 18.09
C VAL A 202 6.57 10.14 19.56
N ASP A 203 5.67 9.70 20.45
CA ASP A 203 5.97 9.59 21.88
C ASP A 203 6.95 8.45 22.18
N MET A 204 6.86 7.34 21.46
CA MET A 204 7.86 6.27 21.54
C MET A 204 9.23 6.72 21.05
N ALA A 205 9.30 7.53 20.00
CA ALA A 205 10.55 8.03 19.44
C ALA A 205 11.31 8.99 20.38
N LYS A 206 10.61 9.75 21.23
CA LYS A 206 11.24 10.64 22.23
C LYS A 206 12.15 9.89 23.20
N ASP A 207 11.71 8.72 23.62
CA ASP A 207 12.39 7.88 24.61
C ASP A 207 13.07 6.64 23.98
N ASN A 208 13.07 6.55 22.65
CA ASN A 208 13.54 5.38 21.88
C ASN A 208 12.96 4.04 22.41
N LYS A 209 11.66 4.04 22.73
CA LYS A 209 10.94 2.87 23.23
C LYS A 209 10.75 1.82 22.13
N LYS A 210 10.49 0.59 22.57
CA LYS A 210 10.15 -0.55 21.72
C LYS A 210 8.75 -1.04 22.04
N PHE A 211 8.09 -1.63 21.06
CA PHE A 211 6.83 -2.36 21.26
C PHE A 211 7.08 -3.66 22.04
N TYR A 212 8.22 -4.29 21.81
CA TYR A 212 8.69 -5.48 22.50
C TYR A 212 9.88 -5.12 23.39
N SER A 213 9.61 -4.86 24.67
CA SER A 213 10.60 -4.65 25.74
C SER A 213 10.71 -5.87 26.63
#